data_AF-A0A8J7K5C6-F1
#
_entry.id   AF-A0A8J7K5C6-F1
#
_cell.length_a   1.000
_cell.length_b   1.000
_cell.length_c   1.000
_cell.angle_alpha   90.00
_cell.angle_beta   90.00
_cell.angle_gamma   90.00
#
_symmetry.space_group_name_H-M   'P 1'
#
loop_
_entity.id
_entity.type
_entity.pdbx_description
1 polymer ?
#
loop_
_entity_poly.entity_id
_entity_poly.type
_entity_poly.pdbx_seq_one_letter_code
_entity_poly.pdbx_strand_id
1 'polypeptide(L)'
;MAGPEAIATIRLTNDEDGTHEVPADVLARTLSGLQQLVYLIATTQENRRIRDRFRLPQEIQQRYSLSCRVPQSGSYAMPIALGSGDVDSSLFTNYSDLLSRTEMLFSSIQTGQLDPLFDVFPDEKVRNRALREVRKLLPKPGEGWRFGFQRDDHPEILLIPDNAVPLIDRELAQDTPENTVMTVTGELIRIDFDRRTVVLRHPVTHKEIECVYVDELEETMIENRRGMIQATGRFTLDDEGYPNKLTDVTQLEPVDLSPISLKIAHWNDREFRFRQPLTFNPSLDEESQQFYVVEDPVLTLLAYAQTREQLLQEISEQIAFMWDAYVGSSEDELTPDALRLRQKLIETVSENRNATSKV
;
A
#
# COMPACT_ATOMS: atom_id res chain seq x y z
N MET A 1 -17.10 33.32 -17.03
CA MET A 1 -16.01 33.32 -16.04
C MET A 1 -15.86 31.89 -15.60
N ALA A 2 -14.68 31.29 -15.76
CA ALA A 2 -14.43 29.96 -15.17
C ALA A 2 -14.63 30.09 -13.65
N GLY A 3 -15.29 29.10 -13.05
CA GLY A 3 -15.49 29.05 -11.60
C GLY A 3 -14.15 29.00 -10.86
N PRO A 4 -14.15 29.16 -9.52
CA PRO A 4 -12.94 28.94 -8.74
C PRO A 4 -12.47 27.49 -8.95
N GLU A 5 -11.29 27.31 -9.55
CA GLU A 5 -10.64 26.01 -9.70
C GLU A 5 -9.52 25.88 -8.67
N ALA A 6 -9.32 24.67 -8.14
CA ALA A 6 -8.17 24.33 -7.33
C ALA A 6 -7.38 23.22 -8.02
N ILE A 7 -6.06 23.37 -8.11
CA ILE A 7 -5.18 22.49 -8.87
C ILE A 7 -4.14 21.87 -7.93
N ALA A 8 -3.90 20.58 -8.13
CA ALA A 8 -2.81 19.83 -7.53
C ALA A 8 -2.11 18.98 -8.59
N THR A 9 -0.94 18.47 -8.27
CA THR A 9 -0.16 17.55 -9.10
C THR A 9 0.05 16.26 -8.32
N ILE A 10 -0.35 15.14 -8.94
CA ILE A 10 0.08 13.81 -8.49
C ILE A 10 1.37 13.45 -9.20
N ARG A 11 2.29 12.81 -8.49
CA ARG A 11 3.55 12.31 -9.04
C ARG A 11 3.66 10.83 -8.77
N LEU A 12 3.94 10.06 -9.81
CA LEU A 12 4.36 8.67 -9.70
C LEU A 12 5.83 8.64 -10.10
N THR A 13 6.69 8.46 -9.11
CA THR A 13 8.15 8.40 -9.26
C THR A 13 8.56 6.95 -9.16
N ASN A 14 9.29 6.45 -10.16
CA ASN A 14 9.94 5.16 -10.01
C ASN A 14 11.34 5.31 -9.41
N ASP A 15 11.87 4.20 -8.91
CA ASP A 15 13.23 4.17 -8.37
C ASP A 15 14.33 4.17 -9.45
N GLU A 16 13.96 4.05 -10.73
CA GLU A 16 14.88 4.21 -11.86
C GLU A 16 14.83 5.65 -12.39
N ASP A 17 15.92 6.40 -12.26
CA ASP A 17 16.00 7.75 -12.81
C ASP A 17 15.66 7.76 -14.32
N GLY A 18 14.51 8.32 -14.68
CA GLY A 18 14.26 8.83 -16.03
C GLY A 18 13.26 8.09 -16.91
N THR A 19 12.46 7.13 -16.42
CA THR A 19 11.34 6.61 -17.24
C THR A 19 10.09 7.46 -17.04
N HIS A 20 9.61 8.10 -18.12
CA HIS A 20 8.37 8.88 -18.14
C HIS A 20 7.13 8.02 -18.44
N GLU A 21 7.15 6.76 -18.03
CA GLU A 21 6.14 5.76 -18.38
C GLU A 21 5.66 5.08 -17.11
N VAL A 22 4.37 5.15 -16.84
CA VAL A 22 3.73 4.46 -15.71
C VAL A 22 2.82 3.35 -16.24
N PRO A 23 2.79 2.17 -15.60
CA PRO A 23 1.81 1.14 -15.92
C PRO A 23 0.38 1.68 -15.81
N ALA A 24 -0.47 1.34 -16.78
CA ALA A 24 -1.83 1.87 -16.88
C ALA A 24 -2.71 1.47 -15.69
N ASP A 25 -2.48 0.29 -15.12
CA ASP A 25 -3.16 -0.23 -13.94
C ASP A 25 -2.75 0.52 -12.66
N VAL A 26 -1.45 0.80 -12.47
CA VAL A 26 -0.97 1.64 -11.36
C VAL A 26 -1.59 3.03 -11.44
N LEU A 27 -1.55 3.65 -12.62
CA LEU A 27 -2.13 4.98 -12.85
C LEU A 27 -3.65 4.98 -12.57
N ALA A 28 -4.39 4.03 -13.13
CA ALA A 28 -5.83 3.93 -12.94
C ALA A 28 -6.18 3.74 -11.46
N ARG A 29 -5.49 2.84 -10.76
CA ARG A 29 -5.68 2.56 -9.33
C ARG A 29 -5.42 3.80 -8.48
N THR A 30 -4.31 4.49 -8.71
CA THR A 30 -3.97 5.73 -7.99
C THR A 30 -5.03 6.81 -8.21
N LEU A 31 -5.50 7.02 -9.45
CA LEU A 31 -6.53 8.01 -9.75
C LEU A 31 -7.88 7.67 -9.16
N SER A 32 -8.29 6.41 -9.26
CA SER A 32 -9.54 5.95 -8.69
C SER A 32 -9.54 6.09 -7.16
N GLY A 33 -8.46 5.68 -6.49
CA GLY A 33 -8.33 5.83 -5.04
C GLY A 33 -8.33 7.28 -4.59
N LEU A 34 -7.58 8.16 -5.29
CA LEU A 34 -7.58 9.60 -4.99
C LEU A 34 -8.97 10.23 -5.20
N GLN A 35 -9.69 9.84 -6.24
CA GLN A 35 -11.05 10.30 -6.49
C GLN A 35 -12.00 9.88 -5.35
N GLN A 36 -11.86 8.66 -4.80
CA GLN A 36 -12.65 8.22 -3.65
C GLN A 36 -12.31 9.00 -2.38
N LEU A 37 -11.03 9.31 -2.13
CA LEU A 37 -10.63 10.15 -0.99
C LEU A 37 -11.24 11.55 -1.06
N VAL A 38 -11.16 12.20 -2.22
CA VAL A 38 -11.80 13.51 -2.44
C VAL A 38 -13.30 13.46 -2.13
N TYR A 39 -13.97 12.39 -2.55
CA TYR A 39 -15.38 12.17 -2.25
C TYR A 39 -15.68 11.98 -0.76
N LEU A 40 -14.83 11.26 -0.03
CA LEU A 40 -14.98 11.07 1.42
C LEU A 40 -14.76 12.40 2.17
N ILE A 41 -13.73 13.17 1.79
CA ILE A 41 -13.46 14.48 2.39
C ILE A 41 -14.62 15.44 2.11
N ALA A 42 -15.09 15.53 0.86
CA ALA A 42 -16.22 16.38 0.48
C ALA A 42 -17.49 16.05 1.28
N THR A 43 -17.82 14.77 1.38
CA THR A 43 -19.01 14.30 2.10
C THR A 43 -18.94 14.65 3.58
N THR A 44 -17.76 14.48 4.19
CA THR A 44 -17.51 14.80 5.60
C THR A 44 -17.60 16.30 5.85
N GLN A 45 -17.00 17.12 4.97
CA GLN A 45 -17.05 18.58 5.01
C GLN A 45 -18.48 19.13 4.87
N GLU A 46 -19.32 18.51 4.03
CA GLU A 46 -20.73 18.84 3.90
C GLU A 46 -21.61 18.29 5.05
N ASN A 47 -21.02 17.69 6.09
CA ASN A 47 -21.71 17.05 7.21
C ASN A 47 -22.78 16.01 6.78
N ARG A 48 -22.56 15.34 5.65
CA ARG A 48 -23.44 14.27 5.17
C ARG A 48 -23.10 12.94 5.86
N ARG A 49 -24.12 12.14 6.17
CA ARG A 49 -23.91 10.82 6.80
C ARG A 49 -23.33 9.81 5.81
N ILE A 50 -22.18 9.24 6.15
CA ILE A 50 -21.58 8.09 5.48
C ILE A 50 -22.09 6.82 6.17
N ARG A 51 -22.81 5.96 5.44
CA ARG A 51 -23.30 4.64 5.93
C ARG A 51 -22.43 3.53 5.36
N ASP A 52 -22.50 2.31 5.89
CA ASP A 52 -21.72 1.16 5.39
C ASP A 52 -21.87 0.98 3.86
N ARG A 53 -23.12 0.92 3.35
CA ARG A 53 -23.43 1.04 1.91
C ARG A 53 -23.53 2.51 1.49
N PHE A 54 -22.43 3.25 1.59
CA PHE A 54 -22.40 4.63 1.13
C PHE A 54 -22.41 4.67 -0.40
N ARG A 55 -23.61 4.78 -0.97
CA ARG A 55 -23.75 5.17 -2.38
C ARG A 55 -23.56 6.67 -2.48
N LEU A 56 -22.49 7.06 -3.16
CA LEU A 56 -22.17 8.46 -3.42
C LEU A 56 -23.34 9.18 -4.11
N PRO A 57 -23.84 10.30 -3.54
CA PRO A 57 -24.86 11.11 -4.20
C PRO A 57 -24.33 11.66 -5.54
N GLN A 58 -25.17 11.65 -6.57
CA GLN A 58 -24.80 12.15 -7.90
C GLN A 58 -24.33 13.61 -7.88
N GLU A 59 -24.89 14.42 -6.98
CA GLU A 59 -24.46 15.81 -6.74
C GLU A 59 -22.99 15.92 -6.30
N ILE A 60 -22.54 15.05 -5.38
CA ILE A 60 -21.15 15.03 -4.89
C ILE A 60 -20.22 14.57 -6.01
N GLN A 61 -20.62 13.54 -6.76
CA GLN A 61 -19.84 13.04 -7.90
C GLN A 61 -19.64 14.12 -8.97
N GLN A 62 -20.70 14.85 -9.32
CA GLN A 62 -20.64 15.91 -10.33
C GLN A 62 -19.82 17.11 -9.85
N ARG A 63 -19.93 17.48 -8.56
CA ARG A 63 -19.26 18.67 -8.01
C ARG A 63 -17.77 18.47 -7.72
N TYR A 64 -17.38 17.28 -7.27
CA TYR A 64 -16.02 17.00 -6.76
C TYR A 64 -15.26 15.98 -7.61
N SER A 65 -15.55 15.90 -8.92
CA SER A 65 -14.78 15.07 -9.84
C SER A 65 -13.42 15.70 -10.15
N LEU A 66 -12.38 14.86 -10.14
CA LEU A 66 -11.02 15.21 -10.55
C LEU A 66 -10.90 15.12 -12.07
N SER A 67 -10.39 16.17 -12.69
CA SER A 67 -10.01 16.17 -14.10
C SER A 67 -8.50 16.12 -14.27
N CYS A 68 -8.04 15.12 -15.02
CA CYS A 68 -6.63 14.99 -15.41
C CYS A 68 -6.30 16.01 -16.52
N ARG A 69 -5.19 16.74 -16.36
CA ARG A 69 -4.66 17.67 -17.35
C ARG A 69 -3.46 17.06 -18.08
N VAL A 70 -2.85 17.84 -18.96
CA VAL A 70 -1.66 17.44 -19.72
C VAL A 70 -0.53 17.05 -18.75
N PRO A 71 0.00 15.82 -18.83
CA PRO A 71 1.13 15.40 -18.00
C PRO A 71 2.37 16.27 -18.21
N GLN A 72 3.18 16.43 -17.16
CA GLN A 72 4.41 17.22 -17.17
C GLN A 72 5.66 16.31 -17.24
N SER A 73 6.75 16.83 -17.82
CA SER A 73 8.05 16.14 -17.87
C SER A 73 8.76 16.14 -16.50
N GLY A 74 9.50 15.05 -16.23
CA GLY A 74 9.88 14.61 -14.89
C GLY A 74 9.20 13.26 -14.62
N SER A 75 9.42 12.57 -13.50
CA SER A 75 8.59 11.43 -13.05
C SER A 75 7.11 11.60 -13.47
N TYR A 76 6.37 10.55 -13.87
CA TYR A 76 5.01 10.71 -14.41
C TYR A 76 4.15 11.61 -13.52
N ALA A 77 4.04 12.88 -13.89
CA ALA A 77 3.46 13.95 -13.11
C ALA A 77 2.20 14.38 -13.81
N MET A 78 1.07 14.17 -13.17
CA MET A 78 -0.22 14.46 -13.75
C MET A 78 -0.92 15.54 -12.93
N PRO A 79 -1.10 16.75 -13.49
CA PRO A 79 -1.90 17.76 -12.85
C PRO A 79 -3.37 17.32 -12.83
N ILE A 80 -4.02 17.54 -11.70
CA ILE A 80 -5.42 17.28 -11.44
C ILE A 80 -6.11 18.57 -10.99
N ALA A 81 -7.34 18.79 -11.45
CA ALA A 81 -8.12 19.96 -11.08
C ALA A 81 -9.49 19.55 -10.52
N LEU A 82 -9.97 20.29 -9.52
CA LEU A 82 -11.34 20.23 -9.02
C LEU A 82 -12.17 21.39 -9.57
N GLY A 83 -13.41 21.11 -9.98
CA GLY A 83 -14.38 22.14 -10.39
C GLY A 83 -14.42 22.43 -11.90
N SER A 84 -13.84 21.59 -12.75
CA SER A 84 -13.72 21.75 -14.21
C SER A 84 -15.02 21.54 -15.02
N GLY A 85 -16.20 21.67 -14.41
CA GLY A 85 -17.50 21.49 -15.07
C GLY A 85 -18.36 22.75 -15.09
N ASP A 86 -19.32 22.82 -16.02
CA ASP A 86 -20.34 23.90 -16.17
C ASP A 86 -21.36 23.97 -15.01
N VAL A 87 -20.95 23.60 -13.79
CA VAL A 87 -21.81 23.70 -12.61
C VAL A 87 -21.63 25.09 -12.02
N ASP A 88 -22.74 25.82 -11.88
CA ASP A 88 -22.80 27.19 -11.35
C ASP A 88 -22.23 27.23 -9.91
N SER A 89 -20.90 27.39 -9.83
CA SER A 89 -20.07 27.15 -8.64
C SER A 89 -20.08 28.31 -7.65
N SER A 90 -20.96 29.29 -7.83
CA SER A 90 -20.85 30.61 -7.21
C SER A 90 -21.47 30.71 -5.81
N LEU A 91 -21.97 29.64 -5.21
CA LEU A 91 -22.69 29.75 -3.93
C LEU A 91 -22.09 29.00 -2.74
N PHE A 92 -21.32 27.90 -2.90
CA PHE A 92 -20.94 27.08 -1.73
C PHE A 92 -19.62 26.27 -1.78
N THR A 93 -18.65 26.53 -2.67
CA THR A 93 -17.53 25.58 -2.84
C THR A 93 -16.15 26.15 -2.56
N ASN A 94 -15.55 25.73 -1.44
CA ASN A 94 -14.14 26.00 -1.10
C ASN A 94 -13.26 24.82 -1.54
N TYR A 95 -13.02 24.70 -2.85
CA TYR A 95 -12.19 23.62 -3.41
C TYR A 95 -10.75 23.65 -2.87
N SER A 96 -10.21 24.83 -2.56
CA SER A 96 -8.90 24.96 -1.92
C SER A 96 -8.85 24.34 -0.53
N ASP A 97 -9.91 24.46 0.28
CA ASP A 97 -9.98 23.81 1.60
C ASP A 97 -10.02 22.29 1.46
N LEU A 98 -10.73 21.76 0.46
CA LEU A 98 -10.75 20.32 0.20
C LEU A 98 -9.35 19.79 -0.17
N LEU A 99 -8.64 20.46 -1.09
CA LEU A 99 -7.25 20.09 -1.41
C LEU A 99 -6.32 20.27 -0.21
N SER A 100 -6.55 21.28 0.63
CA SER A 100 -5.79 21.47 1.89
C SER A 100 -5.99 20.30 2.85
N ARG A 101 -7.21 19.79 3.00
CA ARG A 101 -7.51 18.60 3.82
C ARG A 101 -6.93 17.31 3.22
N THR A 102 -6.87 17.23 1.89
CA THR A 102 -6.25 16.11 1.18
C THR A 102 -4.73 16.11 1.40
N GLU A 103 -4.10 17.28 1.30
CA GLU A 103 -2.68 17.48 1.63
C GLU A 103 -2.38 17.15 3.10
N MET A 104 -3.23 17.61 4.04
CA MET A 104 -3.11 17.30 5.46
C MET A 104 -3.14 15.78 5.71
N LEU A 105 -4.02 15.05 5.02
CA LEU A 105 -4.05 13.59 5.11
C LEU A 105 -2.72 12.95 4.66
N PHE A 106 -2.18 13.35 3.51
CA PHE A 106 -0.91 12.80 3.04
C PHE A 106 0.28 13.23 3.90
N SER A 107 0.26 14.45 4.44
CA SER A 107 1.28 14.95 5.37
C SER A 107 1.28 14.18 6.69
N SER A 108 0.11 13.84 7.24
CA SER A 108 -0.02 12.98 8.42
C SER A 108 0.59 11.60 8.20
N ILE A 109 0.37 11.01 7.02
CA ILE A 109 0.91 9.70 6.67
C ILE A 109 2.42 9.77 6.47
N GLN A 110 2.91 10.80 5.76
CA GLN A 110 4.33 11.02 5.53
C GLN A 110 5.13 11.21 6.83
N THR A 111 4.57 11.95 7.79
CA THR A 111 5.22 12.24 9.09
C THR A 111 5.02 11.14 10.14
N GLY A 112 4.13 10.18 9.87
CA GLY A 112 3.76 9.14 10.84
C GLY A 112 2.87 9.62 11.98
N GLN A 113 2.36 10.86 11.93
CA GLN A 113 1.52 11.47 12.95
C GLN A 113 0.08 11.56 12.44
N LEU A 114 -0.78 10.65 12.91
CA LEU A 114 -2.15 10.51 12.42
C LEU A 114 -3.17 11.37 13.20
N ASP A 115 -2.77 12.03 14.28
CA ASP A 115 -3.65 12.92 15.06
C ASP A 115 -4.37 13.99 14.23
N PRO A 116 -3.75 14.65 13.24
CA PRO A 116 -4.46 15.63 12.40
C PRO A 116 -5.61 15.00 11.58
N LEU A 117 -5.64 13.68 11.40
CA LEU A 117 -6.75 13.00 10.72
C LEU A 117 -8.05 13.05 11.53
N PHE A 118 -8.02 13.26 12.84
CA PHE A 118 -9.24 13.41 13.65
C PHE A 118 -10.02 14.70 13.27
N ASP A 119 -9.31 15.74 12.82
CA ASP A 119 -9.93 16.99 12.35
C ASP A 119 -10.48 16.88 10.92
N VAL A 120 -9.90 16.00 10.10
CA VAL A 120 -10.37 15.72 8.74
C VAL A 120 -11.55 14.74 8.77
N PHE A 121 -11.44 13.69 9.58
CA PHE A 121 -12.42 12.62 9.75
C PHE A 121 -12.70 12.36 11.25
N PRO A 122 -13.66 13.10 11.84
CA PRO A 122 -14.02 12.92 13.24
C PRO A 122 -14.61 11.54 13.54
N ASP A 123 -15.37 10.98 12.59
CA ASP A 123 -15.95 9.63 12.70
C ASP A 123 -14.89 8.57 12.39
N GLU A 124 -14.68 7.65 13.34
CA GLU A 124 -13.69 6.58 13.25
C GLU A 124 -13.93 5.63 12.08
N LYS A 125 -15.19 5.28 11.77
CA LYS A 125 -15.48 4.41 10.63
C LYS A 125 -15.12 5.07 9.32
N VAL A 126 -15.37 6.37 9.20
CA VAL A 126 -14.98 7.17 8.03
C VAL A 126 -13.46 7.30 7.94
N ARG A 127 -12.78 7.51 9.06
CA ARG A 127 -11.31 7.56 9.11
C ARG A 127 -10.68 6.24 8.69
N ASN A 128 -11.16 5.11 9.22
CA ASN A 128 -10.69 3.78 8.85
C ASN A 128 -10.97 3.47 7.36
N ARG A 129 -12.12 3.90 6.83
CA ARG A 129 -12.40 3.84 5.40
C ARG A 129 -11.42 4.67 4.58
N ALA A 130 -11.13 5.90 4.98
CA ALA A 130 -10.18 6.76 4.28
C ALA A 130 -8.77 6.12 4.26
N LEU A 131 -8.32 5.56 5.39
CA LEU A 131 -7.05 4.83 5.47
C LEU A 131 -7.01 3.61 4.54
N ARG A 132 -8.10 2.84 4.43
CA ARG A 132 -8.19 1.73 3.45
C ARG A 132 -8.12 2.23 2.00
N GLU A 133 -8.76 3.36 1.69
CA GLU A 133 -8.67 3.97 0.35
C GLU A 133 -7.26 4.50 0.06
N VAL A 134 -6.54 5.00 1.07
CA VAL A 134 -5.10 5.30 0.92
C VAL A 134 -4.30 4.03 0.66
N ARG A 135 -4.51 2.96 1.43
CA ARG A 135 -3.81 1.68 1.20
C ARG A 135 -4.00 1.19 -0.25
N LYS A 136 -5.22 1.29 -0.79
CA LYS A 136 -5.54 0.90 -2.18
C LYS A 136 -4.86 1.78 -3.23
N LEU A 137 -4.73 3.09 -2.99
CA LEU A 137 -4.18 4.02 -3.99
C LEU A 137 -2.66 3.95 -4.10
N LEU A 138 -1.97 3.61 -3.01
CA LEU A 138 -0.53 3.52 -2.97
C LEU A 138 -0.04 2.40 -3.91
N PRO A 139 1.11 2.61 -4.60
CA PRO A 139 1.81 1.53 -5.26
C PRO A 139 2.02 0.34 -4.33
N LYS A 140 1.87 -0.88 -4.85
CA LYS A 140 2.13 -2.05 -4.03
C LYS A 140 3.63 -2.14 -3.75
N PRO A 141 4.01 -2.63 -2.56
CA PRO A 141 5.39 -2.92 -2.25
C PRO A 141 6.04 -3.79 -3.35
N GLY A 142 7.19 -3.33 -3.86
CA GLY A 142 7.95 -4.04 -4.91
C GLY A 142 7.50 -3.76 -6.36
N GLU A 143 6.51 -2.89 -6.60
CA GLU A 143 6.18 -2.38 -7.94
C GLU A 143 7.21 -1.35 -8.46
N GLY A 144 8.08 -0.83 -7.58
CA GLY A 144 9.13 0.13 -7.93
C GLY A 144 8.64 1.56 -8.15
N TRP A 145 7.43 1.89 -7.66
CA TRP A 145 6.79 3.20 -7.77
C TRP A 145 6.49 3.78 -6.39
N ARG A 146 6.59 5.12 -6.28
CA ARG A 146 6.21 5.90 -5.11
C ARG A 146 5.20 6.97 -5.48
N PHE A 147 4.26 7.20 -4.57
CA PHE A 147 3.21 8.22 -4.72
C PHE A 147 3.66 9.55 -4.12
N GLY A 148 3.46 10.63 -4.87
CA GLY A 148 3.67 12.00 -4.44
C GLY A 148 2.45 12.88 -4.68
N PHE A 149 2.22 13.82 -3.78
CA PHE A 149 1.15 14.82 -3.90
C PHE A 149 1.71 16.23 -3.68
N GLN A 150 1.28 17.18 -4.51
CA GLN A 150 1.69 18.58 -4.41
C GLN A 150 0.52 19.48 -4.79
N ARG A 151 0.27 20.56 -4.06
CA ARG A 151 -0.68 21.59 -4.52
C ARG A 151 0.02 22.69 -5.30
N ASP A 152 -0.69 23.33 -6.22
CA ASP A 152 -0.10 24.41 -7.03
C ASP A 152 0.28 25.65 -6.18
N ASP A 153 -0.40 25.87 -5.05
CA ASP A 153 -0.13 26.96 -4.12
C ASP A 153 0.86 26.60 -2.99
N HIS A 154 1.41 25.38 -2.99
CA HIS A 154 2.41 24.92 -2.01
C HIS A 154 3.65 24.32 -2.70
N PRO A 155 4.87 24.81 -2.39
CA PRO A 155 6.07 24.43 -3.16
C PRO A 155 6.59 23.02 -2.83
N GLU A 156 6.25 22.47 -1.66
CA GLU A 156 6.75 21.17 -1.21
C GLU A 156 5.96 20.01 -1.82
N ILE A 157 6.68 18.95 -2.19
CA ILE A 157 6.08 17.70 -2.67
C ILE A 157 6.02 16.74 -1.48
N LEU A 158 4.82 16.28 -1.15
CA LEU A 158 4.62 15.22 -0.18
C LEU A 158 4.88 13.87 -0.86
N LEU A 159 6.10 13.35 -0.74
CA LEU A 159 6.42 11.98 -1.15
C LEU A 159 6.06 11.01 -0.02
N ILE A 160 5.19 10.05 -0.31
CA ILE A 160 4.78 9.04 0.67
C ILE A 160 5.88 8.00 0.83
N PRO A 161 6.35 7.75 2.07
CA PRO A 161 7.43 6.82 2.33
C PRO A 161 6.96 5.36 2.25
N ASP A 162 7.90 4.44 2.04
CA ASP A 162 7.61 3.01 1.88
C ASP A 162 7.04 2.36 3.16
N ASN A 163 7.24 2.98 4.32
CA ASN A 163 6.66 2.55 5.59
C ASN A 163 5.20 3.02 5.81
N ALA A 164 4.59 3.71 4.85
CA ALA A 164 3.22 4.19 4.97
C ALA A 164 2.19 3.06 5.08
N VAL A 165 2.34 1.97 4.32
CA VAL A 165 1.43 0.82 4.39
C VAL A 165 1.50 0.14 5.77
N PRO A 166 2.68 -0.23 6.31
CA PRO A 166 2.79 -0.73 7.68
C PRO A 166 2.21 0.20 8.74
N LEU A 167 2.38 1.52 8.59
CA LEU A 167 1.79 2.52 9.49
C LEU A 167 0.24 2.46 9.45
N ILE A 168 -0.34 2.42 8.25
CA ILE A 168 -1.79 2.35 8.03
C ILE A 168 -2.34 1.05 8.60
N ASP A 169 -1.68 -0.08 8.32
CA ASP A 169 -2.13 -1.40 8.79
C ASP A 169 -2.11 -1.47 10.33
N ARG A 170 -1.11 -0.87 10.98
CA ARG A 170 -1.05 -0.74 12.44
C ARG A 170 -2.20 0.12 12.99
N GLU A 171 -2.49 1.25 12.35
CA GLU A 171 -3.60 2.13 12.76
C GLU A 171 -4.95 1.39 12.66
N LEU A 172 -5.18 0.70 11.55
CA LEU A 172 -6.40 -0.09 11.32
C LEU A 172 -6.53 -1.28 12.29
N ALA A 173 -5.45 -1.67 12.96
CA ALA A 173 -5.40 -2.77 13.91
C ALA A 173 -5.46 -2.33 15.39
N GLN A 174 -5.45 -1.03 15.73
CA GLN A 174 -5.26 -0.55 17.11
C GLN A 174 -6.25 -1.11 18.15
N ASP A 175 -7.51 -1.35 17.78
CA ASP A 175 -8.51 -1.93 18.69
C ASP A 175 -8.40 -3.45 18.83
N THR A 176 -7.44 -4.05 18.13
CA THR A 176 -7.18 -5.49 18.17
C THR A 176 -5.87 -5.74 18.93
N PRO A 177 -5.89 -6.48 20.06
CA PRO A 177 -4.67 -6.79 20.78
C PRO A 177 -3.69 -7.53 19.86
N GLU A 178 -2.46 -7.00 19.69
CA GLU A 178 -1.44 -7.50 18.76
C GLU A 178 -1.21 -9.01 18.87
N ASN A 179 -1.26 -9.54 20.09
CA ASN A 179 -1.10 -10.95 20.42
C ASN A 179 -2.28 -11.86 20.00
N THR A 180 -3.26 -11.31 19.29
CA THR A 180 -4.42 -12.04 18.74
C THR A 180 -4.62 -11.84 17.24
N VAL A 181 -3.81 -10.98 16.61
CA VAL A 181 -3.85 -10.76 15.16
C VAL A 181 -3.00 -11.81 14.48
N MET A 182 -3.55 -12.47 13.47
CA MET A 182 -2.80 -13.40 12.62
C MET A 182 -3.21 -13.24 11.17
N THR A 183 -2.35 -13.73 10.28
CA THR A 183 -2.60 -13.80 8.85
C THR A 183 -2.79 -15.25 8.46
N VAL A 184 -3.86 -15.54 7.73
CA VAL A 184 -4.15 -16.88 7.20
C VAL A 184 -4.42 -16.77 5.71
N THR A 185 -3.79 -17.66 4.94
CA THR A 185 -3.97 -17.78 3.50
C THR A 185 -4.86 -18.97 3.20
N GLY A 186 -5.94 -18.76 2.46
CA GLY A 186 -6.92 -19.81 2.14
C GLY A 186 -7.61 -19.61 0.80
N GLU A 187 -8.17 -20.69 0.26
CA GLU A 187 -8.91 -20.66 -0.99
C GLU A 187 -10.32 -20.10 -0.74
N LEU A 188 -10.74 -19.09 -1.51
CA LEU A 188 -12.09 -18.55 -1.41
C LEU A 188 -13.10 -19.52 -2.03
N ILE A 189 -13.96 -20.12 -1.20
CA ILE A 189 -14.92 -21.16 -1.63
C ILE A 189 -16.39 -20.71 -1.57
N ARG A 190 -16.72 -19.69 -0.78
CA ARG A 190 -18.09 -19.18 -0.64
C ARG A 190 -18.11 -17.69 -0.33
N ILE A 191 -19.09 -16.99 -0.90
CA ILE A 191 -19.40 -15.58 -0.61
C ILE A 191 -20.90 -15.51 -0.27
N ASP A 192 -21.23 -14.90 0.86
CA ASP A 192 -22.59 -14.58 1.29
C ASP A 192 -22.71 -13.05 1.41
N PHE A 193 -23.43 -12.45 0.46
CA PHE A 193 -23.64 -11.00 0.39
C PHE A 193 -24.61 -10.48 1.44
N ASP A 194 -25.57 -11.31 1.87
CA ASP A 194 -26.58 -10.91 2.85
C ASP A 194 -25.96 -10.89 4.25
N ARG A 195 -25.09 -11.84 4.55
CA ARG A 195 -24.36 -11.94 5.83
C ARG A 195 -23.06 -11.17 5.86
N ARG A 196 -22.59 -10.65 4.72
CA ARG A 196 -21.25 -10.05 4.55
C ARG A 196 -20.15 -10.99 5.00
N THR A 197 -20.27 -12.26 4.64
CA THR A 197 -19.26 -13.27 4.97
C THR A 197 -18.66 -13.89 3.74
N VAL A 198 -17.36 -14.15 3.81
CA VAL A 198 -16.68 -15.08 2.92
C VAL A 198 -16.23 -16.30 3.70
N VAL A 199 -16.06 -17.42 3.02
CA VAL A 199 -15.49 -18.62 3.62
C VAL A 199 -14.24 -19.00 2.86
N LEU A 200 -13.15 -19.07 3.61
CA LEU A 200 -11.85 -19.51 3.15
C LEU A 200 -11.64 -20.96 3.56
N ARG A 201 -11.12 -21.78 2.65
CA ARG A 201 -10.69 -23.14 2.97
C ARG A 201 -9.19 -23.15 3.19
N HIS A 202 -8.74 -23.57 4.36
CA HIS A 202 -7.32 -23.73 4.63
C HIS A 202 -6.74 -24.84 3.71
N PRO A 203 -5.61 -24.60 3.03
CA PRO A 203 -5.08 -25.50 2.00
C PRO A 203 -4.69 -26.89 2.55
N VAL A 204 -4.03 -26.94 3.72
CA VAL A 204 -3.58 -28.19 4.34
C VAL A 204 -4.66 -28.86 5.20
N THR A 205 -5.23 -28.16 6.17
CA THR A 205 -6.18 -28.74 7.14
C THR A 205 -7.58 -28.92 6.56
N HIS A 206 -7.87 -28.30 5.41
CA HIS A 206 -9.19 -28.22 4.79
C HIS A 206 -10.30 -27.65 5.67
N LYS A 207 -9.95 -27.03 6.81
CA LYS A 207 -10.89 -26.35 7.69
C LYS A 207 -11.48 -25.14 6.97
N GLU A 208 -12.79 -24.95 7.14
CA GLU A 208 -13.51 -23.78 6.66
C GLU A 208 -13.37 -22.66 7.69
N ILE A 209 -13.00 -21.47 7.23
CA ILE A 209 -12.82 -20.29 8.06
C ILE A 209 -13.80 -19.23 7.58
N GLU A 210 -14.75 -18.88 8.45
CA GLU A 210 -15.72 -17.83 8.17
C GLU A 210 -15.12 -16.45 8.49
N CYS A 211 -15.14 -15.54 7.53
CA CYS A 211 -14.61 -14.19 7.65
C CYS A 211 -15.71 -13.16 7.35
N VAL A 212 -15.90 -12.19 8.26
CA VAL A 212 -16.87 -11.09 8.06
C VAL A 212 -16.17 -9.92 7.39
N TYR A 213 -16.57 -9.53 6.18
CA TYR A 213 -15.94 -8.44 5.42
C TYR A 213 -16.75 -7.13 5.46
N VAL A 214 -16.09 -6.02 5.12
CA VAL A 214 -16.73 -4.71 4.91
C VAL A 214 -17.06 -4.50 3.43
N ASP A 215 -18.15 -3.78 3.14
CA ASP A 215 -18.70 -3.61 1.78
C ASP A 215 -17.66 -3.18 0.73
N GLU A 216 -16.63 -2.43 1.14
CA GLU A 216 -15.54 -1.94 0.29
C GLU A 216 -14.62 -3.03 -0.29
N LEU A 217 -14.70 -4.26 0.23
CA LEU A 217 -13.91 -5.42 -0.20
C LEU A 217 -14.70 -6.39 -1.08
N GLU A 218 -16.01 -6.17 -1.24
CA GLU A 218 -16.92 -7.09 -1.95
C GLU A 218 -16.52 -7.29 -3.41
N GLU A 219 -16.18 -6.21 -4.12
CA GLU A 219 -15.75 -6.27 -5.53
C GLU A 219 -14.46 -7.10 -5.69
N THR A 220 -13.46 -6.84 -4.84
CA THR A 220 -12.22 -7.62 -4.79
C THR A 220 -12.51 -9.11 -4.60
N MET A 221 -13.48 -9.48 -3.77
CA MET A 221 -13.84 -10.89 -3.55
C MET A 221 -14.54 -11.52 -4.73
N ILE A 222 -15.38 -10.77 -5.44
CA ILE A 222 -16.07 -11.25 -6.64
C ILE A 222 -15.07 -11.51 -7.78
N GLU A 223 -14.11 -10.59 -7.95
CA GLU A 223 -13.03 -10.71 -8.94
C GLU A 223 -12.14 -11.92 -8.65
N ASN A 224 -11.88 -12.19 -7.37
CA ASN A 224 -10.98 -13.25 -6.91
C ASN A 224 -11.71 -14.48 -6.36
N ARG A 225 -12.96 -14.73 -6.78
CA ARG A 225 -13.85 -15.80 -6.28
C ARG A 225 -13.37 -17.25 -6.35
N ARG A 226 -12.20 -17.50 -6.93
CA ARG A 226 -11.53 -18.82 -7.04
C ARG A 226 -10.04 -18.75 -6.72
N GLY A 227 -9.58 -17.62 -6.19
CA GLY A 227 -8.19 -17.38 -5.86
C GLY A 227 -7.88 -17.73 -4.41
N MET A 228 -6.58 -17.72 -4.12
CA MET A 228 -6.10 -17.67 -2.75
C MET A 228 -6.29 -16.25 -2.22
N ILE A 229 -6.86 -16.14 -1.03
CA ILE A 229 -7.08 -14.91 -0.31
C ILE A 229 -6.26 -14.97 0.98
N GLN A 230 -5.52 -13.90 1.24
CA GLN A 230 -4.87 -13.65 2.50
C GLN A 230 -5.80 -12.81 3.38
N ALA A 231 -6.12 -13.34 4.55
CA ALA A 231 -6.97 -12.68 5.54
C ALA A 231 -6.18 -12.41 6.81
N THR A 232 -6.13 -11.14 7.21
CA THR A 232 -5.46 -10.67 8.42
C THR A 232 -6.51 -10.16 9.40
N GLY A 233 -6.35 -10.51 10.67
CA GLY A 233 -7.18 -10.01 11.74
C GLY A 233 -7.27 -10.97 12.91
N ARG A 234 -8.33 -10.85 13.70
CA ARG A 234 -8.52 -11.66 14.91
C ARG A 234 -9.26 -12.96 14.63
N PHE A 235 -8.60 -14.09 14.87
CA PHE A 235 -9.22 -15.40 14.75
C PHE A 235 -9.58 -15.98 16.12
N THR A 236 -10.75 -16.60 16.21
CA THR A 236 -11.04 -17.58 17.27
C THR A 236 -10.42 -18.91 16.88
N LEU A 237 -9.67 -19.52 17.79
CA LEU A 237 -9.11 -20.85 17.61
C LEU A 237 -10.10 -21.92 18.08
N ASP A 238 -10.05 -23.10 17.48
CA ASP A 238 -10.73 -24.29 17.99
C ASP A 238 -9.95 -24.98 19.13
N ASP A 239 -10.50 -26.07 19.66
CA ASP A 239 -9.90 -26.84 20.77
C ASP A 239 -8.51 -27.44 20.42
N GLU A 240 -8.18 -27.52 19.13
CA GLU A 240 -6.90 -28.00 18.61
C GLU A 240 -5.92 -26.85 18.32
N GLY A 241 -6.32 -25.59 18.55
CA GLY A 241 -5.50 -24.40 18.34
C GLY A 241 -5.50 -23.89 16.90
N TYR A 242 -6.37 -24.39 16.02
CA TYR A 242 -6.45 -23.94 14.63
C TYR A 242 -7.45 -22.80 14.45
N PRO A 243 -7.21 -21.87 13.49
CA PRO A 243 -8.16 -20.80 13.17
C PRO A 243 -9.51 -21.35 12.71
N ASN A 244 -10.59 -20.90 13.36
CA ASN A 244 -11.97 -21.33 13.08
C ASN A 244 -12.84 -20.19 12.51
N LYS A 245 -12.76 -18.99 13.09
CA LYS A 245 -13.55 -17.84 12.65
C LYS A 245 -12.78 -16.54 12.79
N LEU A 246 -12.82 -15.71 11.77
CA LEU A 246 -12.24 -14.36 11.77
C LEU A 246 -13.31 -13.36 12.16
N THR A 247 -13.20 -12.79 13.37
CA THR A 247 -14.21 -11.90 13.95
C THR A 247 -14.01 -10.44 13.56
N ASP A 248 -12.75 -10.03 13.46
CA ASP A 248 -12.36 -8.65 13.16
C ASP A 248 -11.37 -8.68 12.00
N VAL A 249 -11.86 -8.45 10.78
CA VAL A 249 -11.04 -8.39 9.57
C VAL A 249 -10.38 -7.02 9.48
N THR A 250 -9.06 -7.00 9.55
CA THR A 250 -8.27 -5.79 9.25
C THR A 250 -7.96 -5.71 7.75
N GLN A 251 -7.62 -6.85 7.15
CA GLN A 251 -7.23 -6.95 5.74
C GLN A 251 -7.76 -8.25 5.12
N LEU A 252 -8.20 -8.17 3.88
CA LEU A 252 -8.67 -9.33 3.13
C LEU A 252 -8.41 -9.11 1.64
N GLU A 253 -7.35 -9.73 1.14
CA GLU A 253 -6.74 -9.40 -0.15
C GLU A 253 -6.35 -10.66 -0.93
N PRO A 254 -6.39 -10.63 -2.27
CA PRO A 254 -5.90 -11.74 -3.06
C PRO A 254 -4.40 -11.92 -2.87
N VAL A 255 -3.96 -13.17 -2.88
CA VAL A 255 -2.53 -13.50 -2.91
C VAL A 255 -1.93 -12.98 -4.21
N ASP A 256 -0.93 -12.12 -4.08
CA ASP A 256 -0.27 -11.47 -5.21
C ASP A 256 1.12 -12.07 -5.45
N LEU A 257 1.19 -12.95 -6.45
CA LEU A 257 2.43 -13.60 -6.90
C LEU A 257 3.09 -12.88 -8.07
N SER A 258 2.70 -11.63 -8.38
CA SER A 258 3.37 -10.85 -9.42
C SER A 258 4.85 -10.65 -9.09
N PRO A 259 5.74 -10.58 -10.10
CA PRO A 259 7.16 -10.37 -9.88
C PRO A 259 7.43 -9.11 -9.03
N ILE A 260 8.39 -9.22 -8.12
CA ILE A 260 8.90 -8.10 -7.34
C ILE A 260 10.10 -7.55 -8.08
N SER A 261 10.11 -6.26 -8.41
CA SER A 261 11.28 -5.59 -9.00
C SER A 261 11.89 -4.64 -7.97
N LEU A 262 13.07 -4.99 -7.46
CA LEU A 262 13.74 -4.27 -6.38
C LEU A 262 14.98 -3.54 -6.91
N LYS A 263 14.89 -2.21 -7.02
CA LYS A 263 16.01 -1.34 -7.38
C LYS A 263 16.74 -0.80 -6.16
N ILE A 264 16.01 -0.62 -5.06
CA ILE A 264 16.50 -0.08 -3.81
C ILE A 264 15.93 -0.93 -2.67
N ALA A 265 16.77 -1.36 -1.75
CA ALA A 265 16.36 -1.93 -0.47
C ALA A 265 16.68 -0.94 0.65
N HIS A 266 15.70 -0.65 1.50
CA HIS A 266 15.87 0.20 2.67
C HIS A 266 15.89 -0.64 3.94
N TRP A 267 16.89 -0.42 4.78
CA TRP A 267 16.98 -1.05 6.09
C TRP A 267 17.51 -0.06 7.11
N ASN A 268 16.70 0.26 8.12
CA ASN A 268 16.97 1.34 9.08
C ASN A 268 17.28 2.68 8.36
N ASP A 269 18.44 3.27 8.64
CA ASP A 269 18.95 4.51 8.04
C ASP A 269 19.81 4.30 6.78
N ARG A 270 19.83 3.06 6.27
CA ARG A 270 20.70 2.64 5.16
C ARG A 270 19.88 2.37 3.89
N GLU A 271 20.46 2.77 2.77
CA GLU A 271 19.95 2.47 1.44
C GLU A 271 20.93 1.56 0.69
N PHE A 272 20.42 0.46 0.15
CA PHE A 272 21.16 -0.46 -0.71
C PHE A 272 20.60 -0.37 -2.12
N ARG A 273 21.38 0.23 -3.03
CA ARG A 273 20.98 0.43 -4.41
C ARG A 273 21.55 -0.67 -5.30
N PHE A 274 20.68 -1.35 -6.03
CA PHE A 274 21.06 -2.37 -6.99
C PHE A 274 21.44 -1.72 -8.33
N ARG A 275 22.56 -2.14 -8.91
CA ARG A 275 23.03 -1.60 -10.21
C ARG A 275 22.06 -1.91 -11.34
N GLN A 276 21.44 -3.08 -11.29
CA GLN A 276 20.28 -3.48 -12.10
C GLN A 276 19.18 -3.91 -11.13
N PRO A 277 17.89 -3.63 -11.39
CA PRO A 277 16.81 -4.14 -10.55
C PRO A 277 16.90 -5.65 -10.40
N LEU A 278 16.79 -6.15 -9.16
CA LEU A 278 16.63 -7.58 -8.92
C LEU A 278 15.16 -7.94 -9.07
N THR A 279 14.88 -8.96 -9.89
CA THR A 279 13.52 -9.46 -10.06
C THR A 279 13.36 -10.77 -9.31
N PHE A 280 12.45 -10.79 -8.34
CA PHE A 280 12.06 -12.00 -7.61
C PHE A 280 10.69 -12.47 -8.09
N ASN A 281 10.51 -13.79 -8.22
CA ASN A 281 9.24 -14.40 -8.57
C ASN A 281 8.67 -15.09 -7.32
N PRO A 282 7.83 -14.41 -6.53
CA PRO A 282 7.31 -14.98 -5.30
C PRO A 282 6.39 -16.17 -5.58
N SER A 283 6.49 -17.19 -4.75
CA SER A 283 5.57 -18.33 -4.70
C SER A 283 5.08 -18.54 -3.28
N LEU A 284 4.01 -19.30 -3.10
CA LEU A 284 3.67 -19.82 -1.77
C LEU A 284 4.53 -21.05 -1.45
N ASP A 285 4.85 -21.26 -0.18
CA ASP A 285 5.55 -22.45 0.28
C ASP A 285 4.74 -23.73 -0.03
N GLU A 286 5.44 -24.81 -0.37
CA GLU A 286 4.79 -26.04 -0.84
C GLU A 286 4.04 -26.80 0.27
N GLU A 287 4.49 -26.66 1.53
CA GLU A 287 3.99 -27.47 2.65
C GLU A 287 2.70 -26.90 3.23
N SER A 288 2.68 -25.61 3.55
CA SER A 288 1.58 -24.94 4.26
C SER A 288 0.77 -23.99 3.39
N GLN A 289 1.38 -23.50 2.30
CA GLN A 289 0.87 -22.40 1.47
C GLN A 289 0.48 -21.14 2.28
N GLN A 290 1.13 -20.92 3.44
CA GLN A 290 0.89 -19.78 4.31
C GLN A 290 1.95 -18.69 4.17
N PHE A 291 3.11 -19.02 3.61
CA PHE A 291 4.23 -18.10 3.48
C PHE A 291 4.53 -17.84 2.02
N TYR A 292 4.76 -16.58 1.67
CA TYR A 292 5.48 -16.23 0.47
C TYR A 292 6.94 -16.65 0.62
N VAL A 293 7.54 -17.09 -0.49
CA VAL A 293 8.94 -17.49 -0.57
C VAL A 293 9.55 -16.87 -1.82
N VAL A 294 10.76 -16.33 -1.67
CA VAL A 294 11.63 -15.98 -2.80
C VAL A 294 13.04 -16.54 -2.56
N GLU A 295 13.67 -16.95 -3.65
CA GLU A 295 15.05 -17.42 -3.65
C GLU A 295 15.84 -16.69 -4.73
N ASP A 296 17.05 -16.25 -4.39
CA ASP A 296 18.08 -15.85 -5.35
C ASP A 296 19.34 -16.68 -5.09
N PRO A 297 19.61 -17.71 -5.91
CA PRO A 297 20.79 -18.55 -5.75
C PRO A 297 22.11 -17.83 -6.02
N VAL A 298 22.09 -16.69 -6.73
CA VAL A 298 23.31 -15.92 -7.04
C VAL A 298 23.79 -15.21 -5.79
N LEU A 299 22.87 -14.57 -5.06
CA LEU A 299 23.11 -13.88 -3.80
C LEU A 299 22.94 -14.79 -2.57
N THR A 300 22.60 -16.06 -2.76
CA THR A 300 22.28 -17.01 -1.68
C THR A 300 21.20 -16.50 -0.74
N LEU A 301 20.24 -15.74 -1.29
CA LEU A 301 19.13 -15.16 -0.55
C LEU A 301 17.96 -16.15 -0.55
N LEU A 302 17.39 -16.38 0.63
CA LEU A 302 16.17 -17.18 0.81
C LEU A 302 15.30 -16.47 1.83
N ALA A 303 14.33 -15.71 1.35
CA ALA A 303 13.40 -14.95 2.19
C ALA A 303 12.03 -15.61 2.17
N TYR A 304 11.39 -15.67 3.33
CA TYR A 304 10.02 -16.13 3.46
C TYR A 304 9.28 -15.30 4.50
N ALA A 305 8.01 -15.04 4.27
CA ALA A 305 7.18 -14.25 5.17
C ALA A 305 5.69 -14.50 4.94
N GLN A 306 4.83 -14.14 5.90
CA GLN A 306 3.39 -14.35 5.74
C GLN A 306 2.81 -13.39 4.70
N THR A 307 3.21 -12.12 4.69
CA THR A 307 2.73 -11.13 3.72
C THR A 307 3.80 -10.70 2.74
N ARG A 308 3.38 -10.13 1.60
CA ARG A 308 4.29 -9.59 0.59
C ARG A 308 5.12 -8.41 1.14
N GLU A 309 4.51 -7.59 1.98
CA GLU A 309 5.15 -6.49 2.72
C GLU A 309 6.30 -7.01 3.59
N GLN A 310 6.02 -8.03 4.41
CA GLN A 310 7.01 -8.65 5.29
C GLN A 310 8.12 -9.33 4.49
N LEU A 311 7.78 -9.92 3.33
CA LEU A 311 8.77 -10.54 2.45
C LEU A 311 9.80 -9.52 1.95
N LEU A 312 9.37 -8.31 1.61
CA LEU A 312 10.29 -7.24 1.20
C LEU A 312 11.15 -6.73 2.36
N GLN A 313 10.60 -6.67 3.57
CA GLN A 313 11.37 -6.36 4.77
C GLN A 313 12.44 -7.43 5.02
N GLU A 314 12.08 -8.71 4.92
CA GLU A 314 13.02 -9.84 5.06
C GLU A 314 14.12 -9.80 4.00
N ILE A 315 13.79 -9.53 2.72
CA ILE A 315 14.79 -9.34 1.66
C ILE A 315 15.73 -8.19 2.02
N SER A 316 15.20 -7.06 2.48
CA SER A 316 16.00 -5.87 2.83
C SER A 316 16.91 -6.13 4.03
N GLU A 317 16.41 -6.83 5.05
CA GLU A 317 17.18 -7.27 6.22
C GLU A 317 18.32 -8.20 5.81
N GLN A 318 18.04 -9.23 5.01
CA GLN A 318 19.06 -10.17 4.55
C GLN A 318 20.14 -9.49 3.72
N ILE A 319 19.77 -8.54 2.85
CA ILE A 319 20.75 -7.74 2.10
C ILE A 319 21.65 -6.93 3.03
N ALA A 320 21.08 -6.28 4.04
CA ALA A 320 21.84 -5.52 5.02
C ALA A 320 22.78 -6.42 5.85
N PHE A 321 22.27 -7.56 6.31
CA PHE A 321 23.05 -8.56 7.04
C PHE A 321 24.21 -9.10 6.20
N MET A 322 23.95 -9.49 4.95
CA MET A 322 24.99 -9.98 4.03
C MET A 322 26.05 -8.92 3.75
N TRP A 323 25.64 -7.65 3.60
CA TRP A 323 26.57 -6.56 3.42
C TRP A 323 27.51 -6.41 4.62
N ASP A 324 26.95 -6.41 5.84
CA ASP A 324 27.75 -6.27 7.06
C ASP A 324 28.68 -7.48 7.27
N ALA A 325 28.15 -8.70 7.08
CA ALA A 325 28.89 -9.94 7.31
C ALA A 325 30.00 -10.19 6.28
N TYR A 326 29.78 -9.85 5.00
CA TYR A 326 30.69 -10.22 3.90
C TYR A 326 31.45 -9.03 3.30
N VAL A 327 30.82 -7.86 3.17
CA VAL A 327 31.48 -6.66 2.63
C VAL A 327 32.16 -5.87 3.75
N GLY A 328 31.56 -5.82 4.94
CA GLY A 328 32.11 -5.13 6.11
C GLY A 328 33.30 -5.82 6.77
N SER A 329 33.41 -7.15 6.65
CA SER A 329 34.48 -7.95 7.25
C SER A 329 35.82 -7.83 6.52
N SER A 330 36.92 -8.19 7.19
CA SER A 330 38.23 -8.31 6.54
C SER A 330 38.28 -9.53 5.60
N GLU A 331 38.95 -9.42 4.45
CA GLU A 331 39.05 -10.55 3.49
C GLU A 331 39.77 -11.76 4.08
N ASP A 332 40.72 -11.54 4.99
CA ASP A 332 41.46 -12.62 5.67
C ASP A 332 40.59 -13.46 6.62
N GLU A 333 39.42 -12.94 7.01
CA GLU A 333 38.46 -13.61 7.90
C GLU A 333 37.41 -14.42 7.12
N LEU A 334 37.40 -14.29 5.79
CA LEU A 334 36.38 -14.88 4.93
C LEU A 334 36.85 -16.20 4.32
N THR A 335 35.95 -17.18 4.29
CA THR A 335 36.16 -18.41 3.54
C THR A 335 36.17 -18.13 2.02
N PRO A 336 36.73 -19.03 1.19
CA PRO A 336 36.71 -18.86 -0.26
C PRO A 336 35.31 -18.65 -0.85
N ASP A 337 34.29 -19.23 -0.23
CA ASP A 337 32.89 -19.11 -0.66
C ASP A 337 32.31 -17.75 -0.26
N ALA A 338 32.63 -17.29 0.94
CA ALA A 338 32.27 -15.96 1.44
C ALA A 338 32.94 -14.83 0.62
N LEU A 339 34.18 -15.01 0.19
CA LEU A 339 34.85 -14.09 -0.74
C LEU A 339 34.14 -14.00 -2.10
N ARG A 340 33.65 -15.13 -2.62
CA ARG A 340 32.85 -15.13 -3.86
C ARG A 340 31.53 -14.38 -3.69
N LEU A 341 30.84 -14.57 -2.57
CA LEU A 341 29.61 -13.85 -2.27
C LEU A 341 29.86 -12.34 -2.08
N ARG A 342 30.90 -11.95 -1.33
CA ARG A 342 31.36 -10.56 -1.19
C ARG A 342 31.54 -9.89 -2.54
N GLN A 343 32.26 -10.55 -3.46
CA GLN A 343 32.52 -10.00 -4.79
C GLN A 343 31.23 -9.76 -5.56
N LYS A 344 30.31 -10.73 -5.56
CA LYS A 344 28.99 -10.60 -6.19
C LYS A 344 28.16 -9.45 -5.59
N LEU A 345 28.17 -9.30 -4.26
CA LEU A 345 27.47 -8.23 -3.57
C LEU A 345 27.99 -6.85 -4.00
N ILE A 346 29.32 -6.66 -4.04
CA ILE A 346 29.94 -5.38 -4.46
C ILE A 346 29.68 -5.08 -5.95
N GLU A 347 29.63 -6.12 -6.79
CA GLU A 347 29.28 -6.01 -8.21
C GLU A 347 27.81 -5.64 -8.41
N THR A 348 26.92 -6.05 -7.50
CA THR A 348 25.47 -5.94 -7.68
C THR A 348 24.86 -4.76 -6.92
N VAL A 349 25.42 -4.42 -5.75
CA VAL A 349 24.83 -3.51 -4.76
C VAL A 349 25.83 -2.41 -4.37
N SER A 350 25.32 -1.22 -4.10
CA SER A 350 26.06 -0.13 -3.45
C SER A 350 25.29 0.38 -2.23
N GLU A 351 25.99 0.58 -1.11
CA GLU A 351 25.44 1.16 0.12
C GLU A 351 25.57 2.68 0.12
N ASN A 352 24.50 3.38 0.51
CA ASN A 352 24.50 4.80 0.83
C ASN A 352 23.98 5.02 2.26
N ARG A 353 24.82 5.60 3.13
CA ARG A 353 24.56 5.74 4.58
C ARG A 353 23.83 7.02 4.99
N ASN A 354 23.30 7.80 4.04
CA ASN A 354 22.67 9.12 4.32
C ASN A 354 21.32 9.32 3.59
N ALA A 355 20.57 8.27 3.30
CA ALA A 355 19.41 8.35 2.41
C ALA A 355 18.19 9.09 2.99
N THR A 356 18.05 9.19 4.31
CA THR A 356 16.94 9.92 4.98
C THR A 356 17.15 11.43 5.08
N SER A 357 18.18 12.00 4.43
CA SER A 357 18.45 13.45 4.46
C SER A 357 18.63 14.06 3.08
N LYS A 358 17.71 13.82 2.14
CA LYS A 358 17.51 14.75 1.01
C LYS A 358 16.02 14.87 0.63
N VAL A 359 15.40 15.83 1.30
CA VAL A 359 14.30 16.76 0.94
C VAL A 359 13.21 16.23 0.00
#